data_AF-A0A2I1CB54-F1
#
_entry.id   AF-A0A2I1CB54-F1
#
_cell.length_a   1.000
_cell.length_b   1.000
_cell.length_c   1.000
_cell.angle_alpha   90.00
_cell.angle_beta   90.00
_cell.angle_gamma   90.00
#
_symmetry.space_group_name_H-M   'P 1'
#
loop_
_entity.id
_entity.type
_entity.pdbx_description
1 polymer ?
#
loop_
_entity_poly.entity_id
_entity_poly.type
_entity_poly.pdbx_seq_one_letter_code
_entity_poly.pdbx_strand_id
1 'polypeptide(L)'
;MAEQLLSWLNGCVDFPWRNAANLRLIHVDIMRLCRPDGPGYLVPPPPQNLDRNAHPNWPSSLARFWLIKSANDGVEYWALPDILGLFMSSLGRAPTAASKRNFYLPLTAVYGQWCIKLIRKGIRTWPRVFQCTSTEDEEFYLGASRGGFTPDRRIGSWLAVLDRARYGIIRSPLLQLTNWSQAWAPTIRARGRERRRLFGRCAETYPVHKLLMLALCNSYIHLAPSYDDRLSGRIWESLWDPCDNCRVLISINKANILNFG
;
A
#
# COMPACT_ATOMS: atom_id res chain seq x y z
N MET A 1 19.09 8.64 1.95
CA MET A 1 17.89 7.84 2.35
C MET A 1 17.97 6.43 1.81
N ALA A 2 18.03 6.20 0.49
CA ALA A 2 18.37 4.89 -0.07
C ALA A 2 19.71 4.35 0.46
N GLU A 3 20.74 5.20 0.44
CA GLU A 3 22.05 4.91 1.04
C GLU A 3 22.00 4.82 2.57
N GLN A 4 21.04 5.48 3.23
CA GLN A 4 20.85 5.34 4.69
C GLN A 4 20.15 4.01 5.02
N LEU A 5 19.24 3.55 4.17
CA LEU A 5 18.65 2.21 4.23
C LEU A 5 19.73 1.14 4.02
N LEU A 6 20.60 1.31 3.02
CA LEU A 6 21.75 0.42 2.79
C LEU A 6 22.76 0.50 3.93
N SER A 7 23.08 1.69 4.44
CA SER A 7 23.99 1.86 5.59
C SER A 7 23.41 1.26 6.86
N TRP A 8 22.08 1.30 7.03
CA TRP A 8 21.39 0.64 8.14
C TRP A 8 21.36 -0.88 7.95
N LEU A 9 21.03 -1.37 6.75
CA LEU A 9 21.06 -2.79 6.40
C LEU A 9 22.48 -3.39 6.49
N ASN A 10 23.51 -2.62 6.16
CA ASN A 10 24.91 -3.05 6.18
C ASN A 10 25.58 -2.81 7.55
N GLY A 11 25.06 -1.89 8.37
CA GLY A 11 25.60 -1.55 9.70
C GLY A 11 25.04 -2.40 10.85
N CYS A 12 23.90 -3.07 10.66
CA CYS A 12 23.36 -4.04 11.62
C CYS A 12 24.00 -5.41 11.40
N VAL A 13 25.28 -5.55 11.75
CA VAL A 13 26.11 -6.76 11.52
C VAL A 13 25.69 -7.95 12.40
N ASP A 14 24.93 -7.72 13.48
CA ASP A 14 24.61 -8.76 14.48
C ASP A 14 23.16 -9.27 14.46
N PHE A 15 22.32 -8.85 13.50
CA PHE A 15 20.95 -9.38 13.39
C PHE A 15 20.91 -10.54 12.38
N PRO A 16 20.49 -11.76 12.76
CA PRO A 16 20.49 -12.92 11.87
C PRO A 16 19.32 -12.78 10.90
N TRP A 17 19.50 -11.96 9.86
CA TRP A 17 18.53 -11.75 8.81
C TRP A 17 18.42 -13.01 7.94
N ARG A 18 17.60 -13.99 8.36
CA ARG A 18 17.13 -15.07 7.48
C ARG A 18 16.58 -14.54 6.14
N ASN A 19 16.15 -13.27 6.13
CA ASN A 19 15.53 -12.58 5.00
C ASN A 19 16.46 -11.63 4.22
N ALA A 20 17.77 -11.56 4.52
CA ALA A 20 18.67 -10.56 3.93
C ALA A 20 18.67 -10.56 2.39
N ALA A 21 18.69 -11.74 1.77
CA ALA A 21 18.66 -11.86 0.30
C ALA A 21 17.35 -11.31 -0.29
N ASN A 22 16.20 -11.64 0.32
CA ASN A 22 14.89 -11.12 -0.10
C ASN A 22 14.82 -9.60 0.08
N LEU A 23 15.28 -9.07 1.22
CA LEU A 23 15.31 -7.62 1.48
C LEU A 23 16.17 -6.86 0.46
N ARG A 24 17.29 -7.44 0.01
CA ARG A 24 18.11 -6.85 -1.06
C ARG A 24 17.36 -6.80 -2.39
N LEU A 25 16.61 -7.84 -2.75
CA LEU A 25 15.79 -7.86 -3.97
C LEU A 25 14.68 -6.81 -3.91
N ILE A 26 13.94 -6.74 -2.80
CA ILE A 26 12.89 -5.73 -2.60
C ILE A 26 13.48 -4.31 -2.64
N HIS A 27 14.67 -4.11 -2.07
CA HIS A 27 15.36 -2.83 -2.12
C HIS A 27 15.72 -2.40 -3.54
N VAL A 28 16.18 -3.32 -4.40
CA VAL A 28 16.43 -3.03 -5.83
C VAL A 28 15.15 -2.55 -6.51
N ASP A 29 14.00 -3.16 -6.23
CA ASP A 29 12.71 -2.74 -6.77
C ASP A 29 12.29 -1.34 -6.29
N ILE A 30 12.53 -1.02 -5.01
CA ILE A 30 12.31 0.33 -4.46
C ILE A 30 13.17 1.36 -5.22
N MET A 31 14.46 1.05 -5.41
CA MET A 31 15.39 1.95 -6.10
C MET A 31 15.04 2.15 -7.57
N ARG A 32 14.56 1.10 -8.23
CA ARG A 32 14.13 1.17 -9.62
C ARG A 32 12.95 2.13 -9.83
N LEU A 33 12.06 2.24 -8.85
CA LEU A 33 10.79 2.98 -8.95
C LEU A 33 10.76 4.31 -8.17
N CYS A 34 11.81 4.65 -7.42
CA CYS A 34 11.86 5.88 -6.62
C CYS A 34 12.14 7.13 -7.48
N ARG A 35 11.76 8.32 -6.97
CA ARG A 35 12.09 9.60 -7.63
C ARG A 35 13.17 10.36 -6.86
N PRO A 36 13.98 11.21 -7.53
CA PRO A 36 14.03 11.44 -8.98
C PRO A 36 15.03 10.53 -9.71
N ASP A 37 15.61 9.54 -9.05
CA ASP A 37 16.79 8.84 -9.57
C ASP A 37 16.50 7.42 -10.08
N GLY A 38 15.28 6.90 -9.89
CA GLY A 38 14.95 5.53 -10.23
C GLY A 38 14.95 5.26 -11.74
N PRO A 39 15.76 4.32 -12.25
CA PRO A 39 15.87 4.10 -13.69
C PRO A 39 14.55 3.71 -14.38
N GLY A 40 13.60 3.09 -13.66
CA GLY A 40 12.32 2.64 -14.20
C GLY A 40 11.18 3.68 -14.12
N TYR A 41 11.33 4.81 -13.42
CA TYR A 41 10.17 5.70 -13.21
C TYR A 41 9.81 6.52 -14.47
N LEU A 42 10.82 6.94 -15.25
CA LEU A 42 10.63 7.82 -16.42
C LEU A 42 10.16 7.08 -17.66
N VAL A 43 10.57 5.83 -17.81
CA VAL A 43 10.47 5.10 -19.07
C VAL A 43 9.60 3.86 -18.88
N PRO A 44 8.52 3.69 -19.67
CA PRO A 44 7.96 4.66 -20.62
C PRO A 44 7.18 5.79 -19.91
N PRO A 45 7.11 7.03 -20.44
CA PRO A 45 6.30 8.10 -19.85
C PRO A 45 4.82 7.70 -19.82
N PRO A 46 3.99 8.20 -18.87
CA PRO A 46 4.24 9.31 -17.93
C PRO A 46 5.00 8.89 -16.67
N PRO A 47 5.65 9.83 -15.93
CA PRO A 47 6.43 9.51 -14.73
C PRO A 47 5.54 9.04 -13.58
N GLN A 48 5.41 7.72 -13.45
CA GLN A 48 4.64 7.03 -12.43
C GLN A 48 5.53 6.01 -11.71
N ASN A 49 5.41 5.93 -10.38
CA ASN A 49 6.14 4.98 -9.53
C ASN A 49 5.53 3.57 -9.58
N LEU A 50 5.26 3.09 -10.80
CA LEU A 50 4.66 1.80 -11.10
C LEU A 50 5.54 1.05 -12.08
N ASP A 51 5.78 -0.22 -11.80
CA ASP A 51 6.49 -1.07 -12.73
C ASP A 51 5.60 -1.43 -13.93
N ARG A 52 6.05 -1.08 -15.12
CA ARG A 52 5.25 -1.15 -16.34
C ARG A 52 6.13 -1.17 -17.57
N ASN A 53 5.56 -1.64 -18.67
CA ASN A 53 6.18 -1.65 -19.98
C ASN A 53 5.16 -1.22 -21.04
N ALA A 54 5.65 -0.78 -22.21
CA ALA A 54 4.79 -0.47 -23.35
C ALA A 54 4.06 -1.73 -23.80
N HIS A 55 2.77 -1.60 -24.08
CA HIS A 55 1.98 -2.70 -24.59
C HIS A 55 2.31 -2.91 -26.08
N PRO A 56 2.73 -4.10 -26.52
CA PRO A 56 3.20 -4.32 -27.90
C PRO A 56 2.10 -4.05 -28.94
N ASN A 57 0.85 -4.36 -28.59
CA ASN A 57 -0.31 -4.18 -29.47
C ASN A 57 -1.01 -2.80 -29.34
N TRP A 58 -0.37 -1.80 -28.73
CA TRP A 58 -0.94 -0.45 -28.69
C TRP A 58 -0.95 0.17 -30.11
N PRO A 59 -2.05 0.79 -30.58
CA PRO A 59 -3.24 1.24 -29.85
C PRO A 59 -4.43 0.28 -29.80
N SER A 60 -4.33 -0.92 -30.36
CA SER A 60 -5.41 -1.91 -30.35
C SER A 60 -5.68 -2.54 -28.97
N SER A 61 -4.78 -2.35 -28.01
CA SER A 61 -4.93 -2.81 -26.62
C SER A 61 -5.77 -1.88 -25.73
N LEU A 62 -6.28 -2.43 -24.62
CA LEU A 62 -7.10 -1.68 -23.65
C LEU A 62 -6.36 -0.45 -23.07
N ALA A 63 -5.05 -0.56 -22.87
CA ALA A 63 -4.19 0.50 -22.35
C ALA A 63 -2.84 0.48 -23.05
N ARG A 64 -2.15 1.63 -23.02
CA ARG A 64 -0.81 1.82 -23.61
C ARG A 64 0.27 1.01 -22.90
N PHE A 65 0.03 0.62 -21.65
CA PHE A 65 0.99 -0.10 -20.82
C PHE A 65 0.38 -1.37 -20.26
N TRP A 66 1.22 -2.37 -20.03
CA TRP A 66 0.92 -3.46 -19.11
C TRP A 66 1.69 -3.28 -17.80
N LEU A 67 1.19 -3.89 -16.72
CA LEU A 67 1.90 -3.91 -15.44
C LEU A 67 2.93 -5.03 -15.44
N ILE A 68 4.13 -4.71 -14.96
CA ILE A 68 5.12 -5.71 -14.56
C ILE A 68 4.91 -5.94 -13.07
N LYS A 69 4.94 -7.20 -12.64
CA LYS A 69 4.64 -7.59 -11.28
C LYS A 69 5.77 -8.46 -10.73
N SER A 70 6.22 -8.14 -9.53
CA SER A 70 7.15 -8.96 -8.75
C SER A 70 6.33 -9.77 -7.75
N ALA A 71 6.44 -11.10 -7.80
CA ALA A 71 5.76 -11.97 -6.83
C ALA A 71 6.63 -12.14 -5.57
N ASN A 72 6.01 -11.97 -4.40
CA ASN A 72 6.61 -12.30 -3.11
C ASN A 72 5.59 -13.08 -2.28
N ASP A 73 5.94 -14.29 -1.84
CA ASP A 73 5.05 -15.20 -1.12
C ASP A 73 3.66 -15.36 -1.76
N GLY A 74 3.62 -15.46 -3.10
CA GLY A 74 2.39 -15.62 -3.87
C GLY A 74 1.56 -14.33 -4.05
N VAL A 75 2.02 -13.20 -3.53
CA VAL A 75 1.37 -11.88 -3.70
C VAL A 75 2.13 -11.05 -4.72
N GLU A 76 1.41 -10.45 -5.67
CA GLU A 76 1.98 -9.64 -6.74
C GLU A 76 2.10 -8.17 -6.33
N TYR A 77 3.31 -7.62 -6.41
CA TYR A 77 3.64 -6.21 -6.11
C TYR A 77 4.09 -5.49 -7.38
N TRP A 78 3.73 -4.22 -7.51
CA TRP A 78 4.05 -3.42 -8.71
C TRP A 78 4.10 -1.90 -8.48
N ALA A 79 3.67 -1.41 -7.32
CA ALA A 79 3.72 0.01 -6.98
C ALA A 79 4.71 0.27 -5.85
N LEU A 80 5.45 1.38 -5.93
CA LEU A 80 6.46 1.76 -4.94
C LEU A 80 5.94 1.75 -3.48
N PRO A 81 4.77 2.31 -3.14
CA PRO A 81 4.28 2.24 -1.76
C PRO A 81 4.04 0.81 -1.27
N ASP A 82 3.54 -0.07 -2.13
CA ASP A 82 3.24 -1.45 -1.74
C ASP A 82 4.54 -2.23 -1.52
N ILE A 83 5.54 -2.03 -2.39
CA ILE A 83 6.88 -2.65 -2.28
C ILE A 83 7.61 -2.14 -1.03
N LEU A 84 7.49 -0.84 -0.72
CA LEU A 84 8.04 -0.30 0.53
C LEU A 84 7.34 -0.90 1.77
N GLY A 85 6.02 -1.08 1.69
CA GLY A 85 5.24 -1.70 2.75
C GLY A 85 5.73 -3.13 3.00
N LEU A 86 5.91 -3.91 1.93
CA LEU A 86 6.51 -5.24 1.98
C LEU A 86 7.90 -5.20 2.62
N PHE A 87 8.80 -4.33 2.15
CA PHE A 87 10.15 -4.21 2.70
C PHE A 87 10.15 -4.01 4.22
N MET A 88 9.37 -3.03 4.70
CA MET A 88 9.29 -2.71 6.12
C MET A 88 8.63 -3.85 6.93
N SER A 89 7.65 -4.54 6.36
CA SER A 89 7.00 -5.71 6.97
C SER A 89 7.94 -6.92 7.05
N SER A 90 8.93 -7.01 6.15
CA SER A 90 9.94 -8.07 6.13
C SER A 90 11.13 -7.83 7.06
N LEU A 91 11.19 -6.69 7.77
CA LEU A 91 12.23 -6.36 8.75
C LEU A 91 12.11 -7.13 10.07
N GLY A 92 11.08 -7.98 10.22
CA GLY A 92 10.93 -8.83 11.39
C GLY A 92 9.57 -8.65 12.07
N ARG A 93 9.44 -9.23 13.26
CA ARG A 93 8.23 -9.18 14.06
C ARG A 93 8.15 -7.90 14.87
N ALA A 94 6.94 -7.52 15.25
CA ALA A 94 6.72 -6.51 16.25
C ALA A 94 7.36 -6.94 17.59
N PRO A 95 7.89 -6.00 18.39
CA PRO A 95 8.33 -6.31 19.75
C PRO A 95 7.19 -6.86 20.61
N THR A 96 7.47 -7.73 21.58
CA THR A 96 6.45 -8.34 22.47
C THR A 96 5.60 -7.32 23.24
N ALA A 97 6.12 -6.13 23.52
CA ALA A 97 5.39 -5.04 24.16
C ALA A 97 4.76 -4.04 23.15
N ALA A 98 4.66 -4.42 21.88
CA ALA A 98 4.09 -3.57 20.84
C ALA A 98 2.60 -3.34 21.05
N SER A 99 2.22 -2.07 20.93
CA SER A 99 0.85 -1.59 21.04
C SER A 99 0.56 -0.61 19.91
N LYS A 100 -0.72 -0.29 19.72
CA LYS A 100 -1.17 0.78 18.82
C LYS A 100 -0.35 2.06 19.03
N ARG A 101 -0.12 2.45 20.29
CA ARG A 101 0.52 3.73 20.67
C ARG A 101 2.04 3.74 20.47
N ASN A 102 2.74 2.68 20.84
CA ASN A 102 4.22 2.71 20.91
C ASN A 102 4.91 2.08 19.69
N PHE A 103 4.18 1.37 18.83
CA PHE A 103 4.78 0.68 17.68
C PHE A 103 3.99 0.88 16.39
N TYR A 104 2.74 0.40 16.31
CA TYR A 104 2.04 0.33 15.02
C TYR A 104 1.68 1.71 14.44
N LEU A 105 1.22 2.66 15.27
CA LEU A 105 0.92 4.01 14.81
C LEU A 105 2.18 4.82 14.43
N PRO A 106 3.25 4.85 15.25
CA PRO A 106 4.54 5.43 14.84
C PRO A 106 5.07 4.81 13.55
N LEU A 107 5.04 3.47 13.42
CA LEU A 107 5.50 2.76 12.24
C LEU A 107 4.71 3.15 10.99
N THR A 108 3.38 3.24 11.10
CA THR A 108 2.51 3.70 10.00
C THR A 108 2.85 5.13 9.59
N ALA A 109 3.16 6.00 10.55
CA ALA A 109 3.56 7.38 10.27
C ALA A 109 4.92 7.43 9.54
N VAL A 110 5.92 6.67 10.00
CA VAL A 110 7.23 6.55 9.33
C VAL A 110 7.06 6.03 7.91
N TYR A 111 6.29 4.96 7.73
CA TYR A 111 5.98 4.40 6.42
C TYR A 111 5.32 5.43 5.49
N GLY A 112 4.33 6.17 5.98
CA GLY A 112 3.69 7.24 5.23
C GLY A 112 4.67 8.35 4.82
N GLN A 113 5.50 8.82 5.74
CA GLN A 113 6.51 9.84 5.47
C GLN A 113 7.51 9.37 4.40
N TRP A 114 7.93 8.12 4.47
CA TRP A 114 8.84 7.53 3.49
C TRP A 114 8.18 7.39 2.12
N CYS A 115 6.92 6.93 2.04
CA CYS A 115 6.17 6.90 0.78
C CYS A 115 6.16 8.28 0.11
N ILE A 116 5.84 9.32 0.87
CA ILE A 116 5.75 10.70 0.38
C ILE A 116 7.12 11.21 -0.08
N LYS A 117 8.16 10.94 0.72
CA LYS A 117 9.54 11.35 0.43
C LYS A 117 10.17 10.57 -0.72
N LEU A 118 9.73 9.35 -1.04
CA LEU A 118 10.22 8.59 -2.20
C LEU A 118 9.42 8.88 -3.49
N ILE A 119 8.13 9.23 -3.38
CA ILE A 119 7.31 9.63 -4.53
C ILE A 119 7.69 11.04 -5.03
N ARG A 120 8.08 11.97 -4.14
CA ARG A 120 8.58 13.33 -4.46
C ARG A 120 7.78 14.04 -5.57
N LYS A 121 6.45 14.06 -5.42
CA LYS A 121 5.50 14.73 -6.33
C LYS A 121 4.45 15.45 -5.49
N GLY A 122 3.70 16.37 -6.08
CA GLY A 122 2.70 17.16 -5.34
C GLY A 122 1.59 16.30 -4.70
N ILE A 123 0.87 16.92 -3.77
CA ILE A 123 -0.15 16.27 -2.91
C ILE A 123 -1.18 15.41 -3.61
N ARG A 124 -1.43 15.71 -4.89
CA ARG A 124 -2.39 14.98 -5.71
C ARG A 124 -1.97 13.54 -5.99
N THR A 125 -0.68 13.19 -5.94
CA THR A 125 -0.18 11.86 -6.31
C THR A 125 0.16 10.94 -5.13
N TRP A 126 0.08 11.45 -3.91
CA TRP A 126 0.34 10.64 -2.73
C TRP A 126 -0.83 9.71 -2.41
N PRO A 127 -0.57 8.54 -1.78
CA PRO A 127 -1.60 7.78 -1.11
C PRO A 127 -2.38 8.67 -0.15
N ARG A 128 -3.68 8.44 -0.06
CA ARG A 128 -4.58 9.18 0.84
C ARG A 128 -4.59 8.64 2.25
N VAL A 129 -4.46 7.32 2.35
CA VAL A 129 -4.47 6.54 3.59
C VAL A 129 -3.29 5.58 3.54
N PHE A 130 -2.64 5.42 4.68
CA PHE A 130 -1.61 4.42 4.98
C PHE A 130 -2.14 3.54 6.08
N GLN A 131 -1.68 2.30 6.17
CA GLN A 131 -2.14 1.40 7.20
C GLN A 131 -1.05 0.45 7.66
N CYS A 132 -1.24 -0.06 8.88
CA CYS A 132 -0.52 -1.18 9.44
C CYS A 132 -1.52 -2.20 9.97
N THR A 133 -1.24 -3.47 9.72
CA THR A 133 -2.03 -4.62 10.17
C THR A 133 -1.14 -5.57 10.94
N SER A 134 -1.63 -6.26 11.98
CA SER A 134 -0.79 -7.12 12.82
C SER A 134 -1.45 -8.43 13.23
N THR A 135 -0.79 -9.56 13.00
CA THR A 135 -1.33 -10.87 13.37
C THR A 135 -1.15 -11.18 14.86
N GLU A 136 -1.79 -12.25 15.32
CA GLU A 136 -1.56 -12.81 16.66
C GLU A 136 -0.10 -13.25 16.84
N ASP A 137 0.56 -13.72 15.78
CA ASP A 137 1.98 -14.10 15.78
C ASP A 137 2.97 -12.92 15.78
N GLU A 138 2.52 -11.72 16.15
CA GLU A 138 3.32 -10.48 16.17
C GLU A 138 3.92 -10.08 14.80
N GLU A 139 3.47 -10.68 13.69
CA GLU A 139 3.81 -10.20 12.35
C GLU A 139 3.02 -8.94 12.04
N PHE A 140 3.60 -8.04 11.25
CA PHE A 140 2.88 -6.84 10.82
C PHE A 140 3.05 -6.58 9.32
N TYR A 141 2.07 -5.90 8.75
CA TYR A 141 1.91 -5.70 7.33
C TYR A 141 1.49 -4.26 7.04
N LEU A 142 2.27 -3.57 6.22
CA LEU A 142 2.03 -2.18 5.84
C LEU A 142 1.38 -2.09 4.46
N GLY A 143 0.44 -1.15 4.31
CA GLY A 143 -0.27 -0.94 3.06
C GLY A 143 -0.63 0.51 2.83
N ALA A 144 -0.77 0.91 1.58
CA ALA A 144 -1.17 2.25 1.21
C ALA A 144 -2.34 2.21 0.22
N SER A 145 -3.26 3.15 0.38
CA SER A 145 -4.34 3.34 -0.58
C SER A 145 -3.77 3.77 -1.93
N ARG A 146 -4.56 3.57 -2.98
CA ARG A 146 -4.13 3.97 -4.32
C ARG A 146 -4.05 5.51 -4.41
N GLY A 147 -2.83 6.03 -4.31
CA GLY A 147 -2.48 7.45 -4.46
C GLY A 147 -2.50 7.92 -5.92
N GLY A 148 -2.51 9.24 -6.14
CA GLY A 148 -2.92 9.84 -7.41
C GLY A 148 -2.13 9.47 -8.66
N PHE A 149 -2.76 8.56 -9.37
CA PHE A 149 -2.62 8.42 -10.80
C PHE A 149 -3.61 9.36 -11.46
N THR A 150 -3.10 10.37 -12.15
CA THR A 150 -3.93 11.18 -13.04
C THR A 150 -4.19 10.36 -14.29
N PRO A 151 -5.46 10.03 -14.60
CA PRO A 151 -5.78 9.38 -15.86
C PRO A 151 -5.50 10.38 -16.99
N ASP A 152 -4.57 10.03 -17.87
CA ASP A 152 -4.43 10.69 -19.16
C ASP A 152 -5.30 9.92 -20.17
N ARG A 153 -6.11 10.61 -20.97
CA ARG A 153 -6.92 9.96 -22.01
C ARG A 153 -6.04 9.30 -23.09
N ARG A 154 -4.79 9.75 -23.25
CA ARG A 154 -3.82 9.25 -24.24
C ARG A 154 -3.20 7.89 -23.92
N ILE A 155 -3.44 7.36 -22.72
CA ILE A 155 -2.86 6.07 -22.28
C ILE A 155 -3.91 4.94 -22.23
N GLY A 156 -5.09 5.18 -22.82
CA GLY A 156 -6.21 4.24 -22.84
C GLY A 156 -6.80 4.03 -21.44
N SER A 157 -7.37 2.85 -21.20
CA SER A 157 -8.02 2.49 -19.94
C SER A 157 -7.02 2.01 -18.88
N TRP A 158 -5.87 2.71 -18.73
CA TRP A 158 -4.82 2.35 -17.78
C TRP A 158 -5.33 2.21 -16.35
N LEU A 159 -6.25 3.08 -15.94
CA LEU A 159 -6.86 3.03 -14.62
C LEU A 159 -7.57 1.70 -14.35
N ALA A 160 -8.23 1.13 -15.35
CA ALA A 160 -8.92 -0.15 -15.25
C ALA A 160 -7.94 -1.32 -15.09
N VAL A 161 -6.76 -1.25 -15.74
CA VAL A 161 -5.67 -2.22 -15.56
C VAL A 161 -5.20 -2.22 -14.11
N LEU A 162 -4.95 -1.04 -13.54
CA LEU A 162 -4.52 -0.90 -12.15
C LEU A 162 -5.58 -1.38 -11.15
N ASP A 163 -6.83 -0.99 -11.35
CA ASP A 163 -7.92 -1.40 -10.47
C ASP A 163 -8.10 -2.93 -10.52
N ARG A 164 -7.98 -3.55 -11.71
CA ARG A 164 -8.10 -5.01 -11.87
C ARG A 164 -6.95 -5.72 -11.18
N ALA A 165 -5.72 -5.20 -11.29
CA ALA A 165 -4.56 -5.75 -10.60
C ALA A 165 -4.75 -5.71 -9.07
N ARG A 166 -5.16 -4.57 -8.50
CA ARG A 166 -5.42 -4.51 -7.04
C ARG A 166 -6.60 -5.37 -6.60
N TYR A 167 -7.65 -5.47 -7.40
CA TYR A 167 -8.75 -6.39 -7.11
C TYR A 167 -8.28 -7.84 -7.11
N GLY A 168 -7.37 -8.22 -8.02
CA GLY A 168 -6.78 -9.55 -8.08
C GLY A 168 -6.12 -9.98 -6.77
N ILE A 169 -5.50 -9.05 -6.04
CA ILE A 169 -4.83 -9.32 -4.75
C ILE A 169 -5.81 -9.75 -3.66
N ILE A 170 -6.99 -9.13 -3.61
CA ILE A 170 -8.02 -9.42 -2.61
C ILE A 170 -9.07 -10.42 -3.09
N ARG A 171 -8.98 -10.86 -4.35
CA ARG A 171 -9.90 -11.82 -4.92
C ARG A 171 -9.65 -13.17 -4.26
N SER A 172 -10.63 -13.63 -3.49
CA SER A 172 -10.63 -14.94 -2.87
C SER A 172 -11.93 -15.69 -3.16
N PRO A 173 -11.96 -17.03 -3.06
CA PRO A 173 -13.20 -17.80 -3.12
C PRO A 173 -14.24 -17.27 -2.12
N LEU A 174 -13.81 -16.88 -0.92
CA LEU A 174 -14.69 -16.33 0.10
C LEU A 174 -15.34 -15.01 -0.33
N LEU A 175 -14.59 -14.10 -0.97
CA LEU A 175 -15.17 -12.88 -1.54
C LEU A 175 -16.16 -13.20 -2.66
N GLN A 176 -15.88 -14.20 -3.48
CA GLN A 176 -16.80 -14.61 -4.55
C GLN A 176 -18.11 -15.19 -4.00
N LEU A 177 -18.07 -15.95 -2.90
CA LEU A 177 -19.27 -16.51 -2.25
C LEU A 177 -20.21 -15.42 -1.71
N THR A 178 -19.70 -14.22 -1.43
CA THR A 178 -20.53 -13.08 -1.00
C THR A 178 -21.24 -12.34 -2.14
N ASN A 179 -21.10 -12.81 -3.40
CA ASN A 179 -21.59 -12.14 -4.61
C ASN A 179 -21.06 -10.71 -4.81
N TRP A 180 -19.96 -10.37 -4.13
CA TRP A 180 -19.25 -9.13 -4.36
C TRP A 180 -18.23 -9.29 -5.48
N SER A 181 -18.04 -8.22 -6.26
CA SER A 181 -17.08 -8.17 -7.35
C SER A 181 -16.45 -6.78 -7.46
N GLN A 182 -15.44 -6.63 -8.31
CA GLN A 182 -14.86 -5.32 -8.58
C GLN A 182 -15.90 -4.28 -9.03
N ALA A 183 -16.88 -4.70 -9.85
CA ALA A 183 -17.93 -3.84 -10.40
C ALA A 183 -19.15 -3.72 -9.47
N TRP A 184 -19.30 -4.66 -8.53
CA TRP A 184 -20.40 -4.72 -7.58
C TRP A 184 -19.86 -4.78 -6.16
N ALA A 185 -19.77 -3.63 -5.51
CA ALA A 185 -19.17 -3.47 -4.19
C ALA A 185 -20.16 -2.82 -3.20
N PRO A 186 -20.03 -3.07 -1.88
CA PRO A 186 -20.91 -2.50 -0.85
C PRO A 186 -21.08 -0.99 -0.96
N THR A 187 -19.99 -0.24 -1.14
CA THR A 187 -20.05 1.22 -1.30
C THR A 187 -20.81 1.65 -2.56
N ILE A 188 -20.78 0.86 -3.64
CA ILE A 188 -21.55 1.12 -4.87
C ILE A 188 -23.04 0.88 -4.60
N ARG A 189 -23.37 -0.19 -3.89
CA ARG A 189 -24.75 -0.50 -3.51
C ARG A 189 -25.33 0.58 -2.59
N ALA A 190 -24.56 1.04 -1.61
CA ALA A 190 -25.01 1.99 -0.60
C ALA A 190 -25.08 3.44 -1.10
N ARG A 191 -24.14 3.88 -1.95
CA ARG A 191 -23.99 5.30 -2.34
C ARG A 191 -24.25 5.58 -3.82
N GLY A 192 -24.70 4.56 -4.54
CA GLY A 192 -24.95 4.65 -5.97
C GLY A 192 -23.68 4.75 -6.81
N ARG A 193 -23.90 4.81 -8.13
CA ARG A 193 -22.86 4.74 -9.15
C ARG A 193 -22.06 6.05 -9.34
N GLU A 194 -22.32 7.13 -8.62
CA GLU A 194 -21.64 8.41 -8.88
C GLU A 194 -20.57 8.75 -7.82
N ARG A 195 -20.64 8.14 -6.63
CA ARG A 195 -19.69 8.39 -5.51
C ARG A 195 -18.79 7.17 -5.21
N ARG A 196 -18.51 6.34 -6.22
CA ARG A 196 -17.96 4.98 -6.09
C ARG A 196 -16.54 4.92 -5.51
N ARG A 197 -16.33 3.97 -4.59
CA ARG A 197 -15.01 3.40 -4.28
C ARG A 197 -15.03 1.93 -4.71
N LEU A 198 -14.22 1.54 -5.69
CA LEU A 198 -14.12 0.14 -6.10
C LEU A 198 -13.35 -0.67 -5.04
N PHE A 199 -13.56 -1.99 -5.02
CA PHE A 199 -12.69 -2.89 -4.28
C PHE A 199 -11.24 -2.78 -4.78
N GLY A 200 -10.28 -2.94 -3.86
CA GLY A 200 -8.85 -2.87 -4.16
C GLY A 200 -8.27 -1.45 -4.24
N ARG A 201 -9.03 -0.39 -3.93
CA ARG A 201 -8.48 0.99 -3.90
C ARG A 201 -8.03 1.45 -2.52
N CYS A 202 -8.45 0.75 -1.48
CA CYS A 202 -8.19 1.10 -0.08
C CYS A 202 -6.78 0.63 0.34
N ALA A 203 -6.27 1.18 1.44
CA ALA A 203 -4.94 0.82 1.97
C ALA A 203 -4.86 -0.65 2.39
N GLU A 204 -6.03 -1.20 2.69
CA GLU A 204 -6.34 -2.53 3.14
C GLU A 204 -6.01 -3.60 2.10
N THR A 205 -5.82 -3.23 0.83
CA THR A 205 -5.69 -4.21 -0.27
C THR A 205 -4.62 -5.29 -0.05
N TYR A 206 -3.41 -4.92 0.38
CA TYR A 206 -2.35 -5.90 0.62
C TYR A 206 -2.44 -6.52 2.02
N PRO A 207 -2.70 -5.74 3.08
CA PRO A 207 -2.72 -6.34 4.41
C PRO A 207 -4.02 -7.08 4.77
N VAL A 208 -5.07 -7.05 3.95
CA VAL A 208 -6.37 -7.72 4.22
C VAL A 208 -6.28 -9.23 4.44
N HIS A 209 -5.21 -9.87 3.99
CA HIS A 209 -4.94 -11.29 4.28
C HIS A 209 -4.57 -11.54 5.75
N LYS A 210 -4.46 -10.50 6.59
CA LYS A 210 -3.89 -10.58 7.94
C LYS A 210 -4.78 -9.82 8.94
N LEU A 211 -4.81 -10.31 10.18
CA LEU A 211 -5.73 -9.85 11.24
C LEU A 211 -5.22 -8.53 11.88
N LEU A 212 -6.12 -7.76 12.53
CA LEU A 212 -5.96 -6.43 13.19
C LEU A 212 -5.46 -5.29 12.28
N MET A 213 -6.16 -4.16 12.11
CA MET A 213 -5.67 -3.06 11.24
C MET A 213 -5.85 -1.65 11.82
N LEU A 214 -4.95 -0.75 11.44
CA LEU A 214 -4.92 0.66 11.77
C LEU A 214 -4.71 1.48 10.50
N ALA A 215 -5.57 2.48 10.24
CA ALA A 215 -5.49 3.31 9.04
C ALA A 215 -5.29 4.79 9.38
N LEU A 216 -4.26 5.42 8.81
CA LEU A 216 -3.82 6.79 9.05
C LEU A 216 -3.92 7.64 7.77
N CYS A 217 -4.55 8.81 7.87
CA CYS A 217 -4.71 9.76 6.76
C CYS A 217 -3.42 10.53 6.44
N ASN A 218 -3.21 10.84 5.17
CA ASN A 218 -2.05 11.60 4.70
C ASN A 218 -2.03 13.05 5.19
N SER A 219 -3.16 13.63 5.60
CA SER A 219 -3.22 14.99 6.16
C SER A 219 -2.28 15.17 7.35
N TYR A 220 -2.17 14.14 8.21
CA TYR A 220 -1.23 14.16 9.31
C TYR A 220 0.23 14.13 8.83
N ILE A 221 0.54 13.24 7.87
CA ILE A 221 1.91 12.98 7.42
C ILE A 221 2.61 14.22 6.87
N HIS A 222 1.87 15.16 6.29
CA HIS A 222 2.41 16.41 5.76
C HIS A 222 2.56 17.53 6.78
N LEU A 223 1.73 17.50 7.83
CA LEU A 223 1.58 18.63 8.74
C LEU A 223 2.35 18.44 10.05
N ALA A 224 2.70 17.20 10.40
CA ALA A 224 3.39 16.89 11.65
C ALA A 224 4.85 16.48 11.39
N PRO A 225 5.84 17.31 11.82
CA PRO A 225 7.26 16.98 11.66
C PRO A 225 7.73 15.90 12.65
N SER A 226 7.01 15.69 13.75
CA SER A 226 7.34 14.72 14.81
C SER A 226 6.09 13.97 15.27
N TYR A 227 6.29 12.70 15.63
CA TYR A 227 5.26 11.89 16.28
C TYR A 227 4.95 12.46 17.67
N ASP A 228 3.67 12.69 17.98
CA ASP A 228 3.19 13.07 19.30
C ASP A 228 2.45 11.87 19.89
N ASP A 229 2.95 11.37 21.03
CA ASP A 229 2.49 10.13 21.66
C ASP A 229 1.38 10.37 22.69
N ARG A 230 0.99 11.63 22.91
CA ARG A 230 -0.22 11.95 23.68
C ARG A 230 -1.37 11.22 23.02
N LEU A 231 -2.23 10.54 23.79
CA LEU A 231 -3.43 9.82 23.31
C LEU A 231 -4.51 10.79 22.75
N SER A 232 -4.08 11.87 22.11
CA SER A 232 -4.86 13.00 21.66
C SER A 232 -4.11 13.76 20.55
N GLY A 233 -4.81 14.65 19.87
CA GLY A 233 -4.22 15.51 18.83
C GLY A 233 -4.28 14.91 17.43
N ARG A 234 -3.62 15.60 16.49
CA ARG A 234 -3.87 15.44 15.04
C ARG A 234 -3.64 14.05 14.49
N ILE A 235 -2.76 13.24 15.10
CA ILE A 235 -2.51 11.88 14.63
C ILE A 235 -3.71 10.98 14.90
N TRP A 236 -4.31 11.09 16.09
CA TRP A 236 -5.50 10.34 16.50
C TRP A 236 -6.74 10.81 15.76
N GLU A 237 -6.88 12.12 15.55
CA GLU A 237 -7.93 12.70 14.69
C GLU A 237 -7.81 12.30 13.22
N SER A 238 -6.63 11.85 12.80
CA SER A 238 -6.36 11.40 11.43
C SER A 238 -6.51 9.90 11.24
N LEU A 239 -6.93 9.16 12.28
CA LEU A 239 -7.30 7.75 12.16
C LEU A 239 -8.63 7.60 11.44
N TRP A 240 -8.72 6.60 10.56
CA TRP A 240 -9.88 6.38 9.72
C TRP A 240 -10.50 5.02 9.98
N ASP A 241 -11.83 5.01 10.15
CA ASP A 241 -12.59 3.78 10.17
C ASP A 241 -12.61 3.09 8.80
N PRO A 242 -12.70 1.75 8.76
CA PRO A 242 -12.88 0.99 7.53
C PRO A 242 -14.13 1.44 6.78
N CYS A 243 -13.97 1.70 5.48
CA CYS A 243 -15.11 1.94 4.61
C CYS A 243 -15.90 0.64 4.34
N ASP A 244 -17.13 0.74 3.83
CA ASP A 244 -18.04 -0.43 3.67
C ASP A 244 -17.40 -1.60 2.90
N ASN A 245 -16.56 -1.33 1.90
CA ASN A 245 -15.83 -2.38 1.19
C ASN A 245 -14.81 -3.07 2.11
N CYS A 246 -14.04 -2.31 2.89
CA CYS A 246 -13.06 -2.84 3.82
C CYS A 246 -13.75 -3.64 4.93
N ARG A 247 -14.89 -3.17 5.45
CA ARG A 247 -15.69 -3.90 6.45
C ARG A 247 -16.07 -5.30 5.98
N VAL A 248 -16.45 -5.44 4.71
CA VAL A 248 -16.71 -6.76 4.11
C VAL A 248 -15.45 -7.62 4.07
N LEU A 249 -14.31 -7.07 3.65
CA LEU A 249 -13.05 -7.83 3.62
C LEU A 249 -12.63 -8.28 5.03
N ILE A 250 -12.73 -7.39 6.01
CA ILE A 250 -12.44 -7.66 7.42
C ILE A 250 -13.34 -8.80 7.94
N SER A 251 -14.65 -8.69 7.68
CA SER A 251 -15.63 -9.70 8.11
C SER A 251 -15.38 -11.08 7.48
N ILE A 252 -15.09 -11.12 6.18
CA ILE A 252 -14.81 -12.37 5.46
C ILE A 252 -13.55 -13.06 6.01
N ASN A 253 -12.55 -12.28 6.41
CA ASN A 253 -11.32 -12.79 7.01
C ASN A 253 -11.43 -12.99 8.53
N LYS A 254 -12.63 -12.92 9.11
CA LYS A 254 -12.93 -13.10 10.55
C LYS A 254 -12.13 -12.15 11.46
N ALA A 255 -11.68 -11.02 10.95
CA ALA A 255 -11.03 -9.98 11.75
C ALA A 255 -12.07 -9.20 12.56
N ASN A 256 -11.71 -8.80 13.78
CA ASN A 256 -12.58 -7.98 14.63
C ASN A 256 -12.49 -6.50 14.26
N ILE A 257 -13.62 -5.93 13.83
CA ILE A 257 -13.77 -4.53 13.39
C ILE A 257 -13.56 -3.50 14.51
N LEU A 258 -13.63 -3.91 15.78
CA LEU A 258 -13.41 -3.01 16.91
C LEU A 258 -11.94 -2.61 17.06
N ASN A 259 -11.02 -3.32 16.42
CA ASN A 259 -9.58 -2.99 16.46
C ASN A 259 -9.20 -1.77 15.60
N PHE A 260 -10.17 -1.11 14.98
CA PHE A 260 -9.96 -0.04 14.02
C PHE A 260 -10.26 1.36 14.57
N GLY A 261 -10.91 1.45 15.74
CA GLY A 261 -11.15 2.69 16.50
C GLY A 261 -10.01 3.01 17.45
#